data_AF-A0A975PES6-F1
#
_entry.id   AF-A0A975PES6-F1
#
_cell.length_a   1.000
_cell.length_b   1.000
_cell.length_c   1.000
_cell.angle_alpha   90.00
_cell.angle_beta   90.00
_cell.angle_gamma   90.00
#
_symmetry.space_group_name_H-M   'P 1'
#
loop_
_entity.id
_entity.type
_entity.pdbx_description
1 polymer ?
#
loop_
_entity_poly.entity_id
_entity_poly.type
_entity_poly.pdbx_seq_one_letter_code
_entity_poly.pdbx_strand_id
1 'polypeptide(L)'
;MLWLVLLPAEKPSLLNPPPVTPSQPAPTTPPKPTAAENLLSGYGDPATPPIEDLKKLHHVIGGYFSVIKESSKNPIGGNADLAAALRGENPNRTVFLPANHRIFSADGLLLDRWGSPVIVHPEGWRQLELRSAGPDKVAYSGDDLILSPTGLQKNP
;
A
#
# COMPACT_ATOMS: atom_id res chain seq x y z
N MET A 1 63.52 46.33 37.17
CA MET A 1 62.13 46.61 36.78
C MET A 1 61.93 45.95 35.41
N LEU A 2 61.46 44.70 35.42
CA LEU A 2 61.42 43.82 34.24
C LEU A 2 60.04 43.93 33.58
N TRP A 3 59.98 44.42 32.35
CA TRP A 3 58.75 44.44 31.55
C TRP A 3 58.58 43.09 30.86
N LEU A 4 57.51 42.36 31.21
CA LEU A 4 57.08 41.15 30.53
C LEU A 4 56.06 41.54 29.44
N VAL A 5 56.46 41.42 28.17
CA VAL A 5 55.55 41.59 27.03
C VAL A 5 54.67 40.35 26.93
N LEU A 6 53.37 40.51 27.16
CA LEU A 6 52.38 39.46 26.96
C LEU A 6 52.05 39.40 25.46
N LEU A 7 52.46 38.33 24.78
CA LEU A 7 51.99 38.02 23.42
C LEU A 7 50.49 37.67 23.48
N PRO A 8 49.65 38.14 22.54
CA PRO A 8 48.27 37.65 22.46
C PRO A 8 48.26 36.22 21.91
N ALA A 9 47.50 35.34 22.56
CA ALA A 9 47.23 34.00 22.06
C ALA A 9 46.38 34.08 20.78
N GLU A 10 46.93 33.60 19.66
CA GLU A 10 46.15 33.37 18.45
C GLU A 10 45.13 32.25 18.71
N LYS A 11 43.85 32.56 18.53
CA LYS A 11 42.76 31.58 18.56
C LYS A 11 42.92 30.68 17.32
N PRO A 12 42.87 29.34 17.44
CA PRO A 12 42.83 28.48 16.26
C PRO A 12 41.57 28.79 15.46
N SER A 13 41.75 29.31 14.24
CA SER A 13 40.66 29.48 13.28
C SER A 13 40.19 28.09 12.85
N LEU A 14 38.96 27.74 13.26
CA LEU A 14 38.27 26.57 12.74
C LEU A 14 38.13 26.74 11.23
N LEU A 15 38.76 25.85 10.46
CA LEU A 15 38.57 25.73 9.03
C LEU A 15 37.06 25.63 8.74
N ASN A 16 36.50 26.61 8.04
CA ASN A 16 35.14 26.53 7.54
C ASN A 16 35.04 25.28 6.65
N PRO A 17 34.04 24.39 6.84
CA PRO A 17 33.78 23.32 5.88
C PRO A 17 33.42 23.94 4.51
N PRO A 18 33.76 23.26 3.40
CA PRO A 18 33.40 23.76 2.08
C PRO A 18 31.88 23.96 1.96
N PRO A 19 31.41 24.92 1.16
CA PRO A 19 29.99 25.12 0.96
C PRO A 19 29.37 23.83 0.42
N VAL A 20 28.41 23.27 1.16
CA VAL A 20 27.54 22.20 0.67
C VAL A 20 26.71 22.75 -0.47
N THR A 21 27.05 22.40 -1.70
CA THR A 21 26.21 22.64 -2.86
C THR A 21 24.85 21.98 -2.59
N PRO A 22 23.71 22.68 -2.64
CA PRO A 22 22.42 22.04 -2.53
C PRO A 22 22.27 21.06 -3.70
N SER A 23 22.24 19.76 -3.38
CA SER A 23 21.95 18.71 -4.36
C SER A 23 20.60 19.02 -5.00
N GLN A 24 20.64 19.41 -6.27
CA GLN A 24 19.47 19.55 -7.10
C GLN A 24 18.71 18.20 -7.08
N PRO A 25 17.41 18.15 -6.74
CA PRO A 25 16.67 16.90 -6.81
C PRO A 25 16.76 16.36 -8.23
N ALA A 26 17.23 15.11 -8.37
CA ALA A 26 17.29 14.43 -9.65
C ALA A 26 15.92 14.49 -10.33
N PRO A 27 15.85 14.61 -11.66
CA PRO A 27 14.58 14.53 -12.37
C PRO A 27 13.91 13.20 -12.01
N THR A 28 12.80 13.27 -11.29
CA THR A 28 11.99 12.12 -10.89
C THR A 28 11.29 11.59 -12.12
N THR A 29 11.94 10.68 -12.84
CA THR A 29 11.21 9.75 -13.71
C THR A 29 10.17 9.06 -12.83
N PRO A 30 8.88 9.07 -13.19
CA PRO A 30 7.87 8.36 -12.42
C PRO A 30 8.31 6.90 -12.25
N PRO A 31 8.26 6.34 -11.03
CA PRO A 31 8.60 4.93 -10.84
C PRO A 31 7.69 4.07 -11.73
N LYS A 32 8.28 3.04 -12.34
CA LYS A 32 7.52 2.07 -13.14
C LYS A 32 6.48 1.38 -12.22
N PRO A 33 5.22 1.18 -12.68
CA PRO A 33 4.20 0.53 -11.87
C PRO A 33 4.62 -0.87 -11.41
N THR A 34 4.31 -1.23 -10.16
CA THR A 34 4.54 -2.58 -9.63
C THR A 34 3.69 -3.62 -10.38
N ALA A 35 4.02 -4.91 -10.21
CA ALA A 35 3.18 -5.98 -10.74
C ALA A 35 1.73 -5.91 -10.22
N ALA A 36 1.55 -5.54 -8.94
CA ALA A 36 0.22 -5.40 -8.35
C ALA A 36 -0.54 -4.18 -8.92
N GLU A 37 0.14 -3.06 -9.16
CA GLU A 37 -0.47 -1.91 -9.83
C GLU A 37 -0.92 -2.26 -11.25
N ASN A 38 -0.12 -3.04 -11.99
CA ASN A 38 -0.51 -3.52 -13.32
C ASN A 38 -1.74 -4.45 -13.27
N LEU A 39 -1.84 -5.32 -12.26
CA LEU A 39 -3.02 -6.18 -12.05
C LEU A 39 -4.29 -5.37 -11.72
N LEU A 40 -4.14 -4.21 -11.07
CA LEU A 40 -5.24 -3.29 -10.76
C LEU A 40 -5.48 -2.25 -11.87
N SER A 41 -4.85 -2.39 -13.04
CA SER A 41 -5.12 -1.50 -14.16
C SER A 41 -6.62 -1.51 -14.51
N GLY A 42 -7.19 -0.31 -14.68
CA GLY A 42 -8.63 -0.13 -14.91
C GLY A 42 -9.52 -0.50 -13.71
N TYR A 43 -9.00 -0.58 -12.49
CA TYR A 43 -9.83 -0.75 -11.29
C TYR A 43 -10.81 0.43 -11.14
N GLY A 44 -12.09 0.13 -10.99
CA GLY A 44 -13.16 1.13 -10.91
C GLY A 44 -13.54 1.76 -12.24
N ASP A 45 -13.18 1.15 -13.37
CA ASP A 45 -13.62 1.59 -14.69
C ASP A 45 -15.12 1.27 -14.89
N PRO A 46 -15.99 2.29 -15.07
CA PRO A 46 -17.43 2.07 -15.28
C PRO A 46 -17.75 1.33 -16.58
N ALA A 47 -16.83 1.24 -17.54
CA ALA A 47 -16.99 0.46 -18.76
C ALA A 47 -16.79 -1.05 -18.55
N THR A 48 -16.27 -1.47 -17.39
CA THR A 48 -16.06 -2.89 -17.05
C THR A 48 -17.10 -3.39 -16.05
N PRO A 49 -17.53 -4.67 -16.15
CA PRO A 49 -18.43 -5.26 -15.17
C PRO A 49 -17.86 -5.12 -13.75
N PRO A 50 -18.65 -4.70 -12.75
CA PRO A 50 -18.15 -4.46 -11.40
C PRO A 50 -17.38 -5.61 -10.74
N ILE A 51 -17.79 -6.84 -11.01
CA ILE A 51 -17.13 -8.03 -10.47
C ILE A 51 -15.66 -8.15 -10.90
N GLU A 52 -15.28 -7.57 -12.04
CA GLU A 52 -13.90 -7.61 -12.53
C GLU A 52 -12.93 -6.90 -11.57
N ASP A 53 -13.39 -5.91 -10.82
CA ASP A 53 -12.55 -5.26 -9.81
C ASP A 53 -12.21 -6.18 -8.65
N LEU A 54 -13.17 -6.99 -8.19
CA LEU A 54 -12.90 -8.00 -7.17
C LEU A 54 -11.96 -9.08 -7.71
N LYS A 55 -12.07 -9.46 -8.98
CA LYS A 55 -11.13 -10.42 -9.61
C LYS A 55 -9.71 -9.86 -9.71
N LYS A 56 -9.55 -8.60 -10.09
CA LYS A 56 -8.25 -7.91 -10.10
C LYS A 56 -7.63 -7.89 -8.69
N LEU A 57 -8.43 -7.54 -7.68
CA LEU A 57 -7.99 -7.55 -6.28
C LEU A 57 -7.63 -8.97 -5.82
N HIS A 58 -8.40 -9.99 -6.20
CA HIS A 58 -8.12 -11.40 -5.93
C HIS A 58 -6.79 -11.86 -6.55
N HIS A 59 -6.48 -11.43 -7.78
CA HIS A 59 -5.17 -11.70 -8.39
C HIS A 59 -4.01 -11.05 -7.62
N VAL A 60 -4.18 -9.81 -7.13
CA VAL A 60 -3.18 -9.16 -6.27
C VAL A 60 -2.97 -9.95 -4.97
N ILE A 61 -4.05 -10.41 -4.34
CA ILE A 61 -4.00 -11.25 -3.14
C ILE A 61 -3.28 -12.58 -3.42
N GLY A 62 -3.56 -13.22 -4.56
CA GLY A 62 -2.85 -14.42 -5.00
C GLY A 62 -1.35 -14.18 -5.19
N GLY A 63 -0.99 -13.02 -5.75
CA GLY A 63 0.40 -12.56 -5.87
C GLY A 63 1.07 -12.34 -4.52
N TYR A 64 0.37 -11.68 -3.59
CA TYR A 64 0.83 -11.49 -2.20
C TYR A 64 1.20 -12.82 -1.54
N PHE A 65 0.29 -13.79 -1.53
CA PHE A 65 0.56 -15.09 -0.93
C PHE A 65 1.58 -15.93 -1.70
N SER A 66 1.82 -15.63 -2.98
CA SER A 66 2.87 -16.27 -3.75
C SER A 66 4.26 -15.74 -3.40
N VAL A 67 4.38 -14.47 -3.02
CA VAL A 67 5.66 -13.82 -2.65
C VAL A 67 5.95 -13.97 -1.15
N ILE A 68 4.95 -13.78 -0.28
CA ILE A 68 5.10 -13.78 1.17
C ILE A 68 4.84 -15.18 1.73
N LYS A 69 5.87 -16.03 1.74
CA LYS A 69 5.76 -17.43 2.18
C LYS A 69 5.46 -17.57 3.67
N GLU A 70 5.89 -16.61 4.48
CA GLU A 70 5.68 -16.59 5.93
C GLU A 70 4.41 -15.83 6.35
N SER A 71 3.44 -15.70 5.45
CA SER A 71 2.19 -14.98 5.75
C SER A 71 1.44 -15.58 6.94
N SER A 72 1.80 -16.78 7.44
CA SER A 72 1.21 -17.42 8.62
C SER A 72 1.54 -16.73 9.92
N LYS A 73 2.65 -15.99 9.94
CA LYS A 73 3.03 -15.18 11.09
C LYS A 73 2.20 -13.89 11.20
N ASN A 74 1.53 -13.48 10.12
CA ASN A 74 0.64 -12.32 10.09
C ASN A 74 -0.68 -12.68 9.38
N PRO A 75 -1.58 -13.41 10.06
CA PRO A 75 -2.84 -13.84 9.47
C PRO A 75 -3.70 -12.64 9.08
N ILE A 76 -4.36 -12.73 7.92
CA ILE A 76 -5.31 -11.71 7.46
C ILE A 76 -6.66 -12.01 8.09
N GLY A 77 -7.10 -11.19 9.05
CA GLY A 77 -8.40 -11.31 9.71
C GLY A 77 -9.51 -10.53 9.02
N GLY A 78 -9.16 -9.49 8.24
CA GLY A 78 -10.13 -8.69 7.51
C GLY A 78 -9.50 -7.63 6.61
N ASN A 79 -10.28 -6.60 6.28
CA ASN A 79 -9.88 -5.54 5.36
C ASN A 79 -8.61 -4.81 5.83
N ALA A 80 -8.60 -4.35 7.07
CA ALA A 80 -7.49 -3.56 7.61
C ALA A 80 -6.16 -4.33 7.55
N ASP A 81 -6.16 -5.61 7.93
CA ASP A 81 -4.97 -6.47 7.90
C ASP A 81 -4.50 -6.68 6.46
N LEU A 82 -5.41 -6.93 5.52
CA LEU A 82 -5.06 -7.09 4.12
C LEU A 82 -4.49 -5.79 3.54
N ALA A 83 -5.12 -4.66 3.84
CA ALA A 83 -4.69 -3.35 3.36
C ALA A 83 -3.30 -2.98 3.90
N ALA A 84 -3.05 -3.22 5.20
CA ALA A 84 -1.75 -3.05 5.82
C ALA A 84 -0.69 -3.96 5.17
N ALA A 85 -1.02 -5.24 4.99
CA ALA A 85 -0.12 -6.21 4.36
C ALA A 85 0.28 -5.81 2.93
N LEU A 86 -0.67 -5.33 2.11
CA LEU A 86 -0.39 -4.85 0.75
C LEU A 86 0.46 -3.57 0.72
N ARG A 87 0.41 -2.74 1.77
CA ARG A 87 1.24 -1.53 1.93
C ARG A 87 2.63 -1.81 2.51
N GLY A 88 2.96 -3.07 2.80
CA GLY A 88 4.28 -3.45 3.32
C GLY A 88 4.30 -3.84 4.79
N GLU A 89 3.16 -3.91 5.48
CA GLU A 89 3.08 -4.50 6.82
C GLU A 89 2.97 -6.02 6.74
N ASN A 90 3.97 -6.61 6.08
CA ASN A 90 4.15 -8.05 5.92
C ASN A 90 5.58 -8.44 6.35
N PRO A 91 5.84 -9.74 6.61
CA PRO A 91 7.15 -10.20 7.10
C PRO A 91 8.36 -9.72 6.26
N ASN A 92 8.19 -9.55 4.95
CA ASN A 92 9.27 -9.14 4.05
C ASN A 92 9.35 -7.63 3.83
N ARG A 93 8.44 -6.85 4.44
CA ARG A 93 8.29 -5.40 4.20
C ARG A 93 8.12 -5.03 2.72
N THR A 94 7.62 -5.96 1.90
CA THR A 94 7.41 -5.74 0.48
C THR A 94 6.17 -4.86 0.27
N VAL A 95 6.35 -3.68 -0.33
CA VAL A 95 5.24 -2.82 -0.74
C VAL A 95 4.66 -3.34 -2.06
N PHE A 96 3.44 -3.86 -2.04
CA PHE A 96 2.76 -4.31 -3.26
C PHE A 96 2.06 -3.13 -3.94
N LEU A 97 1.36 -2.31 -3.14
CA LEU A 97 0.69 -1.11 -3.59
C LEU A 97 1.18 0.08 -2.77
N PRO A 98 1.47 1.23 -3.41
CA PRO A 98 1.90 2.40 -2.68
C PRO A 98 0.73 2.94 -1.83
N ALA A 99 1.06 3.56 -0.69
CA ALA A 99 0.04 4.02 0.27
C ALA A 99 -0.94 5.07 -0.29
N ASN A 100 -0.54 5.78 -1.35
CA ASN A 100 -1.37 6.76 -2.06
C ASN A 100 -2.20 6.14 -3.22
N HIS A 101 -2.21 4.82 -3.37
CA HIS A 101 -3.00 4.16 -4.41
C HIS A 101 -4.51 4.38 -4.15
N ARG A 102 -5.27 4.66 -5.22
CA ARG A 102 -6.72 5.01 -5.15
C ARG A 102 -7.63 3.99 -4.48
N ILE A 103 -7.16 2.76 -4.31
CA ILE A 103 -7.91 1.67 -3.67
C ILE A 103 -7.91 1.82 -2.15
N PHE A 104 -7.04 2.66 -1.58
CA PHE A 104 -6.99 2.89 -0.15
C PHE A 104 -7.82 4.12 0.24
N SER A 105 -8.57 4.00 1.33
CA SER A 105 -9.19 5.14 2.01
C SER A 105 -8.14 5.96 2.76
N ALA A 106 -8.54 7.13 3.27
CA ALA A 106 -7.70 7.94 4.16
C ALA A 106 -7.30 7.17 5.44
N ASP A 107 -8.21 6.33 5.94
CA ASP A 107 -7.97 5.44 7.10
C ASP A 107 -7.15 4.19 6.72
N GLY A 108 -6.86 4.01 5.44
CA GLY A 108 -6.05 2.92 4.94
C GLY A 108 -6.78 1.60 4.70
N LEU A 109 -8.10 1.64 4.54
CA LEU A 109 -8.91 0.47 4.19
C LEU A 109 -8.95 0.26 2.68
N LEU A 110 -9.10 -0.98 2.22
CA LEU A 110 -9.39 -1.27 0.81
C LEU A 110 -10.82 -0.87 0.49
N LEU A 111 -10.98 -0.05 -0.54
CA LEU A 111 -12.25 0.45 -1.04
C LEU A 111 -12.64 -0.26 -2.33
N ASP A 112 -13.93 -0.50 -2.50
CA ASP A 112 -14.50 -0.84 -3.79
C ASP A 112 -14.60 0.39 -4.71
N ARG A 113 -15.08 0.17 -5.94
CA ARG A 113 -15.21 1.25 -6.93
C ARG A 113 -16.15 2.38 -6.53
N TRP A 114 -17.07 2.15 -5.59
CA TRP A 114 -18.03 3.13 -5.10
C TRP A 114 -17.56 3.82 -3.80
N GLY A 115 -16.39 3.42 -3.28
CA GLY A 115 -15.78 4.00 -2.09
C GLY A 115 -16.22 3.35 -0.79
N SER A 116 -16.88 2.18 -0.84
CA SER A 116 -17.24 1.41 0.34
C SER A 116 -16.09 0.47 0.72
N PRO A 117 -15.80 0.26 2.02
CA PRO A 117 -14.81 -0.72 2.41
C PRO A 117 -15.17 -2.13 1.93
N VAL A 118 -14.23 -2.80 1.25
CA VAL A 118 -14.41 -4.20 0.84
C VAL A 118 -14.46 -5.08 2.09
N ILE A 119 -15.50 -5.90 2.23
CA ILE A 119 -15.54 -6.90 3.29
C ILE A 119 -14.64 -8.06 2.88
N VAL A 120 -13.68 -8.39 3.73
CA VAL A 120 -12.77 -9.51 3.54
C VAL A 120 -13.10 -10.56 4.58
N HIS A 121 -13.52 -11.74 4.14
CA HIS A 121 -13.85 -12.86 5.01
C HIS A 121 -12.86 -14.01 4.80
N PRO A 122 -12.00 -14.32 5.79
CA PRO A 122 -11.11 -15.46 5.71
C PRO A 122 -11.88 -16.77 5.90
N GLU A 123 -11.92 -17.59 4.85
CA GLU A 123 -12.49 -18.95 4.88
C GLU A 123 -11.44 -20.00 5.27
N GLY A 124 -10.16 -19.67 5.11
CA GLY A 124 -9.07 -20.56 5.44
C GLY A 124 -7.70 -20.00 5.08
N TRP A 125 -6.68 -20.86 5.16
CA TRP A 125 -5.30 -20.50 4.84
C TRP A 125 -5.17 -20.01 3.39
N ARG A 126 -4.92 -18.70 3.20
CA ARG A 126 -4.83 -18.02 1.88
C ARG A 126 -6.15 -18.01 1.09
N GLN A 127 -7.26 -18.31 1.74
CA GLN A 127 -8.59 -18.35 1.14
C GLN A 127 -9.41 -17.20 1.69
N LEU A 128 -9.54 -16.14 0.88
CA LEU A 128 -10.27 -14.93 1.25
C LEU A 128 -11.47 -14.77 0.31
N GLU A 129 -12.67 -14.72 0.87
CA GLU A 129 -13.84 -14.20 0.19
C GLU A 129 -13.80 -12.67 0.22
N LEU A 130 -14.18 -12.05 -0.90
CA LEU A 130 -14.27 -10.60 -1.04
C LEU A 130 -15.72 -10.21 -1.31
N ARG A 131 -16.20 -9.18 -0.63
CA ARG A 131 -17.53 -8.60 -0.85
C ARG A 131 -17.44 -7.10 -1.01
N SER A 132 -18.00 -6.58 -2.09
CA SER A 132 -18.24 -5.14 -2.29
C SER A 132 -19.69 -4.82 -1.93
N ALA A 133 -19.90 -3.66 -1.30
CA ALA A 133 -21.22 -3.18 -0.87
C ALA A 133 -22.03 -2.56 -2.02
N GLY A 134 -21.62 -2.78 -3.27
CA GLY A 134 -22.36 -2.33 -4.43
C GLY A 134 -22.51 -0.80 -4.59
N PRO A 135 -23.27 -0.37 -5.60
CA PRO A 135 -23.66 1.02 -5.79
C PRO A 135 -24.40 1.67 -4.62
N ASP A 136 -25.21 0.91 -3.86
CA ASP A 136 -26.01 1.46 -2.76
C ASP A 136 -25.17 1.76 -1.50
N LYS A 137 -23.96 1.17 -1.43
CA LYS A 137 -22.98 1.31 -0.34
C LYS A 137 -23.45 0.74 0.99
N VAL A 138 -24.46 -0.12 0.97
CA VAL A 138 -25.01 -0.79 2.15
C VAL A 138 -24.52 -2.23 2.12
N ALA A 139 -23.63 -2.59 3.05
CA ALA A 139 -23.18 -3.96 3.15
C ALA A 139 -24.34 -4.92 3.44
N TYR A 140 -24.26 -6.13 2.88
CA TYR A 140 -25.25 -7.19 3.04
C TYR A 140 -26.62 -6.84 2.44
N SER A 141 -26.61 -6.07 1.35
CA SER A 141 -27.78 -5.76 0.52
C SER A 141 -27.88 -6.72 -0.69
N GLY A 142 -28.88 -6.50 -1.54
CA GLY A 142 -29.10 -7.31 -2.74
C GLY A 142 -28.22 -6.95 -3.94
N ASP A 143 -27.54 -5.81 -3.93
CA ASP A 143 -26.58 -5.38 -4.98
C ASP A 143 -25.12 -5.67 -4.62
N ASP A 144 -24.88 -6.29 -3.46
CA ASP A 144 -23.57 -6.79 -3.07
C ASP A 144 -22.96 -7.70 -4.15
N LEU A 145 -21.66 -7.50 -4.38
CA LEU A 145 -20.88 -8.37 -5.25
C LEU A 145 -20.01 -9.25 -4.38
N ILE A 146 -20.13 -10.56 -4.52
CA ILE A 146 -19.35 -11.53 -3.75
C ILE A 146 -18.45 -12.33 -4.68
N LEU A 147 -17.17 -12.40 -4.35
CA LEU A 147 -16.18 -13.24 -5.02
C LEU A 147 -15.65 -14.29 -4.05
N SER A 148 -15.85 -15.56 -4.39
CA SER A 148 -15.37 -16.69 -3.59
C SER A 148 -13.84 -16.71 -3.50
N PRO A 149 -13.28 -17.47 -2.54
CA PRO A 149 -11.83 -17.71 -2.49
C PRO A 149 -11.24 -18.32 -3.76
N THR A 150 -12.05 -19.00 -4.57
CA THR A 150 -11.64 -19.59 -5.86
C THR A 150 -11.75 -18.61 -7.04
N GLY A 151 -12.16 -17.36 -6.81
CA GLY A 151 -12.31 -16.34 -7.86
C GLY A 151 -13.61 -16.44 -8.66
N LEU A 152 -14.62 -17.16 -8.15
CA LEU A 152 -15.94 -17.28 -8.76
C LEU A 152 -16.92 -16.31 -8.12
N GLN A 153 -17.74 -15.65 -8.93
CA GLN A 153 -18.80 -14.79 -8.42
C GLN A 153 -19.89 -15.64 -7.75
N LYS A 154 -20.37 -15.18 -6.59
CA LYS A 154 -21.55 -15.71 -5.91
C LYS A 154 -22.69 -14.68 -5.98
N ASN A 155 -23.91 -15.17 -5.84
CA ASN A 155 -25.06 -14.30 -5.60
C ASN A 155 -25.10 -13.95 -4.09
N PRO A 156 -25.52 -12.73 -3.74
CA PRO A 156 -25.65 -12.29 -2.36
C PRO A 156 -26.68 -13.07 -1.55
#